data_AF-G0U2R4-F1
#
_entry.id   AF-G0U2R4-F1
#
_cell.length_a   1.000
_cell.length_b   1.000
_cell.length_c   1.000
_cell.angle_alpha   90.00
_cell.angle_beta   90.00
_cell.angle_gamma   90.00
#
_symmetry.space_group_name_H-M   'P 1'
#
loop_
_entity.id
_entity.type
_entity.pdbx_description
1 polymer ?
#
loop_
_entity_poly.entity_id
_entity_poly.type
_entity_poly.pdbx_seq_one_letter_code
_entity_poly.pdbx_strand_id
1 'polypeptide(L)'
;MLAIFKRPHLRACQEYAEIAVELNSLRRVPSFTDFERLLRGELKNIYGEAPEVFRNGIMYSTKSDPCSFACCLSCTQLDMLRDFDVAVEKEQQLQEKYQKAEEDYQRYTEENKDRKPTRKKLIEDEKARKRLKEMKRDAVDAEYEVQKLSKKLANVFDIAAIRVPLC
;
A
#
# COMPACT_ATOMS: atom_id res chain seq x y z
N MET A 1 -0.99 -13.15 17.49
CA MET A 1 -0.29 -13.10 16.19
C MET A 1 -1.37 -13.13 15.12
N LEU A 2 -1.45 -12.14 14.22
CA LEU A 2 -2.43 -12.19 13.12
C LEU A 2 -2.01 -13.32 12.17
N ALA A 3 -2.87 -14.31 11.98
CA ALA A 3 -2.60 -15.40 11.07
C ALA A 3 -2.64 -14.88 9.63
N ILE A 4 -1.52 -15.00 8.90
CA ILE A 4 -1.45 -14.66 7.47
C ILE A 4 -2.18 -15.72 6.65
N PHE A 5 -2.02 -16.98 7.02
CA PHE A 5 -2.59 -18.14 6.36
C PHE A 5 -3.87 -18.57 7.10
N LYS A 6 -4.98 -18.66 6.37
CA LYS A 6 -6.25 -19.13 6.92
C LYS A 6 -6.29 -20.65 6.90
N ARG A 7 -6.85 -21.23 7.97
CA ARG A 7 -7.09 -22.66 8.12
C ARG A 7 -8.59 -22.95 8.15
N PRO A 8 -9.03 -24.13 7.67
CA PRO A 8 -8.23 -25.13 6.94
C PRO A 8 -7.77 -24.60 5.57
N HIS A 9 -6.70 -25.19 5.02
CA HIS A 9 -6.30 -24.90 3.64
C HIS A 9 -7.41 -25.31 2.67
N LEU A 10 -7.57 -24.59 1.57
CA LEU A 10 -8.70 -24.76 0.66
C LEU A 10 -8.60 -26.09 -0.10
N ARG A 11 -7.39 -26.43 -0.54
CA ARG A 11 -7.09 -27.65 -1.28
C ARG A 11 -5.63 -28.04 -1.06
N ALA A 12 -5.34 -29.33 -1.08
CA ALA A 12 -3.99 -29.85 -1.17
C ALA A 12 -3.97 -31.12 -2.02
N CYS A 13 -2.97 -31.25 -2.87
CA CYS A 13 -2.61 -32.48 -3.57
C CYS A 13 -1.11 -32.73 -3.40
N GLN A 14 -0.56 -33.76 -4.06
CA GLN A 14 0.87 -34.07 -3.97
C GLN A 14 1.77 -32.95 -4.56
N GLU A 15 1.24 -32.15 -5.48
CA GLU A 15 2.02 -31.13 -6.19
C GLU A 15 1.95 -29.75 -5.50
N TYR A 16 0.77 -29.37 -4.99
CA TYR A 16 0.55 -28.02 -4.46
C TYR A 16 -0.49 -27.97 -3.34
N ALA A 17 -0.44 -26.90 -2.57
CA ALA A 17 -1.47 -26.47 -1.63
C ALA A 17 -2.04 -25.12 -2.05
N GLU A 18 -3.35 -24.97 -1.90
CA GLU A 18 -4.08 -23.71 -2.06
C GLU A 18 -4.47 -23.19 -0.68
N ILE A 19 -3.97 -22.00 -0.34
CA ILE A 19 -4.05 -21.43 0.99
C ILE A 19 -4.72 -20.06 0.88
N ALA A 20 -5.85 -19.88 1.58
CA ALA A 20 -6.47 -18.58 1.71
C ALA A 20 -5.57 -17.64 2.53
N VAL A 21 -5.40 -16.40 2.07
CA VAL A 21 -4.52 -15.41 2.72
C VAL A 21 -5.30 -14.23 3.24
N GLU A 22 -4.87 -13.70 4.39
CA GLU A 22 -5.37 -12.43 4.91
C GLU A 22 -4.46 -11.30 4.44
N LEU A 23 -4.94 -10.52 3.47
CA LEU A 23 -4.15 -9.46 2.84
C LEU A 23 -3.64 -8.42 3.85
N ASN A 24 -4.46 -8.06 4.85
CA ASN A 24 -4.06 -7.11 5.89
C ASN A 24 -2.83 -7.60 6.68
N SER A 25 -2.74 -8.90 6.91
CA SER A 25 -1.59 -9.53 7.57
C SER A 25 -0.38 -9.63 6.62
N LEU A 26 -0.63 -9.93 5.33
CA LEU A 26 0.41 -10.03 4.31
C LEU A 26 1.16 -8.70 4.12
N ARG A 27 0.44 -7.56 4.14
CA ARG A 27 1.03 -6.21 4.03
C ARG A 27 2.00 -5.87 5.16
N ARG A 28 1.83 -6.49 6.33
CA ARG A 28 2.67 -6.25 7.52
C ARG A 28 3.96 -7.06 7.52
N VAL A 29 4.16 -7.93 6.54
CA VAL A 29 5.37 -8.76 6.46
C VAL A 29 6.56 -7.88 6.04
N PRO A 30 7.67 -7.86 6.80
CA PRO A 30 8.75 -6.91 6.54
C PRO A 30 9.48 -7.13 5.22
N SER A 31 9.52 -8.34 4.67
CA SER A 31 10.19 -8.65 3.40
C SER A 31 9.59 -9.88 2.73
N PHE A 32 9.83 -10.05 1.43
CA PHE A 32 9.45 -11.28 0.72
C PHE A 32 10.15 -12.51 1.30
N THR A 33 11.40 -12.38 1.73
CA THR A 33 12.14 -13.45 2.44
C THR A 33 11.47 -13.85 3.74
N ASP A 34 10.92 -12.90 4.50
CA ASP A 34 10.16 -13.18 5.71
C ASP A 34 8.85 -13.89 5.39
N PHE A 35 8.17 -13.48 4.31
CA PHE A 35 6.98 -14.16 3.82
C PHE A 35 7.27 -15.61 3.44
N GLU A 36 8.30 -15.87 2.64
CA GLU A 36 8.72 -17.24 2.29
C GLU A 36 9.08 -18.07 3.52
N ARG A 37 9.75 -17.47 4.51
CA ARG A 37 10.10 -18.15 5.77
C ARG A 37 8.85 -18.56 6.55
N LEU A 38 7.87 -17.66 6.67
CA LEU A 38 6.59 -17.94 7.35
C LEU A 38 5.81 -19.02 6.60
N LEU A 39 5.76 -18.93 5.27
CA LEU A 39 5.09 -19.93 4.42
C LEU A 39 5.75 -21.31 4.55
N ARG A 40 7.09 -21.38 4.51
CA ARG A 40 7.83 -22.63 4.73
C ARG A 40 7.54 -23.23 6.10
N GLY A 41 7.47 -22.40 7.14
CA GLY A 41 7.11 -22.85 8.49
C GLY A 41 5.70 -23.44 8.55
N GLU A 42 4.73 -22.78 7.91
CA GLU A 42 3.36 -23.27 7.82
C GLU A 42 3.28 -24.61 7.07
N LEU A 43 3.92 -24.71 5.91
CA LEU A 43 3.95 -25.95 5.11
C LEU A 43 4.60 -27.11 5.88
N LYS A 44 5.77 -26.89 6.50
CA LYS A 44 6.42 -27.92 7.31
C LYS A 44 5.56 -28.36 8.49
N ASN A 45 4.84 -27.44 9.12
CA ASN A 45 3.98 -27.74 10.26
C ASN A 45 2.75 -28.57 9.86
N ILE A 46 2.20 -28.36 8.67
CA ILE A 46 0.97 -29.02 8.21
C ILE A 46 1.24 -30.29 7.40
N TYR A 47 2.24 -30.24 6.52
CA TYR A 47 2.54 -31.31 5.55
C TYR A 47 3.82 -32.08 5.88
N GLY A 48 4.60 -31.66 6.88
CA GLY A 48 5.85 -32.31 7.28
C GLY A 48 7.07 -31.90 6.44
N GLU A 49 6.84 -31.38 5.24
CA GLU A 49 7.87 -30.92 4.32
C GLU A 49 7.50 -29.58 3.66
N ALA A 50 8.49 -28.91 3.10
CA ALA A 50 8.31 -27.71 2.31
C ALA A 50 9.53 -27.51 1.40
N PRO A 51 9.35 -27.02 0.17
CA PRO A 51 10.47 -26.83 -0.75
C PRO A 51 11.47 -25.81 -0.21
N GLU A 52 12.74 -26.02 -0.57
CA GLU A 52 13.82 -25.13 -0.16
C GLU A 52 13.69 -23.75 -0.81
N VAL A 53 13.14 -23.68 -2.03
CA VAL A 53 13.05 -22.46 -2.83
C VAL A 53 11.68 -22.39 -3.53
N PHE A 54 10.98 -21.26 -3.42
CA PHE A 54 9.66 -21.04 -4.02
C PHE A 54 9.68 -20.27 -5.36
N ARG A 55 10.83 -20.20 -6.04
CA ARG A 55 11.07 -19.31 -7.21
C ARG A 55 9.96 -19.42 -8.26
N ASN A 56 9.22 -18.32 -8.45
CA ASN A 56 8.07 -18.19 -9.37
C ASN A 56 6.89 -19.16 -9.13
N GLY A 57 6.93 -19.97 -8.06
CA GLY A 57 5.93 -21.01 -7.79
C GLY A 57 4.74 -20.54 -6.95
N ILE A 58 4.86 -19.39 -6.27
CA ILE A 58 3.74 -18.85 -5.49
C ILE A 58 2.82 -18.09 -6.45
N MET A 59 1.78 -18.77 -6.90
CA MET A 59 0.75 -18.18 -7.74
C MET A 59 -0.37 -17.64 -6.84
N TYR A 60 -1.15 -16.69 -7.32
CA TYR A 60 -2.33 -16.21 -6.58
C TYR A 60 -3.57 -16.18 -7.46
N SER A 61 -4.72 -16.39 -6.82
CA SER A 61 -6.03 -16.10 -7.38
C SER A 61 -6.63 -14.85 -6.75
N THR A 62 -7.48 -14.17 -7.49
CA THR A 62 -8.19 -12.97 -7.02
C THR A 62 -9.62 -13.33 -6.59
N LYS A 63 -10.31 -12.47 -5.85
CA LYS A 63 -11.73 -12.71 -5.50
C LYS A 63 -12.62 -12.69 -6.73
N SER A 64 -12.25 -11.88 -7.72
CA SER A 64 -12.91 -11.81 -9.03
C SER A 64 -12.72 -13.07 -9.88
N ASP A 65 -11.60 -13.78 -9.74
CA ASP A 65 -11.33 -15.03 -10.45
C ASP A 65 -10.67 -16.06 -9.50
N PRO A 66 -11.46 -16.69 -8.60
CA PRO A 66 -10.94 -17.50 -7.51
C PRO A 66 -10.32 -18.83 -7.98
N CYS A 67 -10.62 -19.26 -9.21
CA CYS A 67 -10.13 -20.51 -9.79
C CYS A 67 -8.88 -20.34 -10.67
N SER A 68 -8.53 -19.11 -11.02
CA SER A 68 -7.37 -18.79 -11.86
C SER A 68 -6.16 -18.45 -11.02
N PHE A 69 -5.08 -19.19 -11.24
CA PHE A 69 -3.77 -18.94 -10.64
C PHE A 69 -2.79 -18.59 -11.75
N ALA A 70 -3.10 -17.57 -12.55
CA ALA A 70 -2.28 -17.19 -13.71
C ALA A 70 -1.15 -16.19 -13.35
N CYS A 71 -1.20 -15.57 -12.18
CA CYS A 71 -0.24 -14.56 -11.75
C CYS A 71 0.65 -15.05 -10.62
N CYS A 72 1.93 -14.71 -10.66
CA CYS A 72 2.88 -14.98 -9.58
C CYS A 72 2.92 -13.83 -8.57
N LEU A 73 2.98 -14.16 -7.29
CA LEU A 73 3.30 -13.22 -6.22
C LEU A 73 4.81 -12.98 -6.20
N SER A 74 5.24 -11.75 -6.49
CA SER A 74 6.66 -11.39 -6.56
C SER A 74 7.12 -10.52 -5.39
N CYS A 75 8.44 -10.47 -5.16
CA CYS A 75 9.05 -9.54 -4.21
C CYS A 75 8.64 -8.10 -4.50
N THR A 76 8.69 -7.70 -5.78
CA THR A 76 8.31 -6.35 -6.22
C THR A 76 6.87 -6.01 -5.85
N GLN A 77 5.94 -6.97 -5.88
CA GLN A 77 4.55 -6.73 -5.47
C GLN A 77 4.41 -6.51 -3.96
N LEU A 78 5.14 -7.28 -3.13
CA LEU A 78 5.18 -7.01 -1.69
C LEU A 78 5.87 -5.68 -1.37
N ASP A 79 6.94 -5.34 -2.09
CA ASP A 79 7.63 -4.07 -1.93
C ASP A 79 6.69 -2.90 -2.28
N MET A 80 5.97 -3.00 -3.41
CA MET A 80 4.96 -2.02 -3.82
C MET A 80 3.81 -1.89 -2.82
N LEU A 81 3.38 -2.97 -2.14
CA LEU A 81 2.36 -2.88 -1.07
C LEU A 81 2.82 -1.97 0.07
N ARG A 82 4.10 -2.03 0.46
CA ARG A 82 4.64 -1.16 1.51
C ARG A 82 4.81 0.27 1.02
N ASP A 83 5.28 0.44 -0.21
CA ASP A 83 5.39 1.77 -0.83
C ASP A 83 4.01 2.45 -0.91
N PHE A 84 2.95 1.68 -1.12
CA PHE A 84 1.58 2.18 -1.08
C PHE A 84 1.19 2.70 0.30
N ASP A 85 1.44 1.94 1.37
CA ASP A 85 1.10 2.38 2.73
C ASP A 85 1.89 3.66 3.12
N VAL A 86 3.17 3.74 2.75
CA VAL A 86 4.00 4.94 2.93
C VAL A 86 3.49 6.12 2.09
N ALA A 87 3.07 5.88 0.86
CA ALA A 87 2.50 6.91 -0.01
C ALA A 87 1.18 7.45 0.55
N VAL A 88 0.32 6.60 1.09
CA VAL A 88 -0.94 7.00 1.75
C VAL A 88 -0.66 7.86 2.97
N GLU A 89 0.28 7.47 3.83
CA GLU A 89 0.65 8.28 5.00
C GLU A 89 1.21 9.64 4.57
N LYS A 90 2.08 9.66 3.56
CA LYS A 90 2.65 10.91 3.01
C LYS A 90 1.57 11.82 2.42
N GLU A 91 0.62 11.27 1.66
CA GLU A 91 -0.50 12.02 1.09
C GLU A 91 -1.33 12.68 2.19
N GLN A 92 -1.73 11.92 3.21
CA GLN A 92 -2.47 12.43 4.36
C GLN A 92 -1.73 13.58 5.05
N GLN A 93 -0.43 13.39 5.35
CA GLN A 93 0.37 14.43 6.01
C GLN A 93 0.51 15.71 5.18
N LEU A 94 0.67 15.59 3.86
CA LEU A 94 0.79 16.75 2.98
C LEU A 94 -0.54 17.47 2.81
N GLN A 95 -1.63 16.71 2.71
CA GLN A 95 -2.98 17.23 2.59
C GLN A 95 -3.39 17.99 3.87
N GLU A 96 -3.12 17.44 5.05
CA GLU A 96 -3.36 18.11 6.34
C GLU A 96 -2.55 19.41 6.47
N LYS A 97 -1.26 19.37 6.09
CA LYS A 97 -0.39 20.58 6.11
C LYS A 97 -0.90 21.65 5.16
N TYR A 98 -1.33 21.26 3.96
CA TYR A 98 -1.89 22.18 2.98
C TYR A 98 -3.21 22.80 3.48
N GLN A 99 -4.15 21.99 3.96
CA GLN A 99 -5.44 22.46 4.49
C GLN A 99 -5.25 23.43 5.65
N LYS A 100 -4.40 23.09 6.62
CA LYS A 100 -4.10 23.97 7.76
C LYS A 100 -3.49 25.30 7.31
N ALA A 101 -2.54 25.27 6.37
CA ALA A 101 -1.94 26.48 5.82
C ALA A 101 -2.94 27.33 5.05
N GLU A 102 -3.86 26.70 4.32
CA GLU A 102 -4.94 27.37 3.60
C GLU A 102 -5.93 28.04 4.56
N GLU A 103 -6.32 27.36 5.64
CA GLU A 103 -7.18 27.92 6.69
C GLU A 103 -6.52 29.09 7.44
N ASP A 104 -5.23 28.97 7.78
CA ASP A 104 -4.45 30.06 8.40
C ASP A 104 -4.38 31.27 7.48
N TYR A 105 -4.17 31.04 6.18
CA TYR A 105 -4.13 32.10 5.17
C TYR A 105 -5.49 32.78 5.00
N GLN A 106 -6.57 32.01 4.91
CA GLN A 106 -7.93 32.55 4.81
C GLN A 106 -8.28 33.42 6.02
N ARG A 107 -7.97 32.96 7.25
CA ARG A 107 -8.14 33.74 8.48
C ARG A 107 -7.33 35.03 8.45
N TYR A 108 -6.05 34.96 8.07
CA TYR A 108 -5.21 36.15 7.93
C TYR A 108 -5.79 37.16 6.93
N THR A 109 -6.30 36.68 5.79
CA THR A 109 -6.89 37.55 4.77
C THR A 109 -8.19 38.21 5.25
N GLU A 110 -9.05 37.48 5.95
CA GLU A 110 -10.32 38.03 6.46
C GLU A 110 -10.06 39.06 7.59
N GLU A 111 -9.14 38.77 8.52
CA GLU A 111 -8.75 39.71 9.59
C GLU A 111 -8.14 41.03 9.07
N ASN A 112 -7.63 41.03 7.84
CA ASN A 112 -6.96 42.19 7.23
C ASN A 112 -7.75 42.83 6.08
N LYS A 113 -8.97 42.39 5.81
CA LYS A 113 -9.79 42.80 4.66
C LYS A 113 -10.09 44.30 4.62
N ASP A 114 -10.37 44.90 5.78
CA ASP A 114 -10.71 46.33 5.89
C ASP A 114 -9.49 47.24 6.11
N ARG A 115 -8.29 46.67 6.20
CA ARG A 115 -7.07 47.41 6.46
C ARG A 115 -6.43 47.86 5.16
N LYS A 116 -6.03 49.12 5.07
CA LYS A 116 -5.27 49.62 3.90
C LYS A 116 -4.02 48.74 3.67
N PRO A 117 -3.84 48.18 2.46
CA PRO A 117 -2.69 47.34 2.17
C PRO A 117 -1.42 48.17 2.13
N THR A 118 -0.39 47.71 2.83
CA THR A 118 0.96 48.28 2.73
C THR A 118 1.78 47.48 1.72
N ARG A 119 2.78 48.11 1.08
CA ARG A 119 3.67 47.42 0.13
C ARG A 119 4.34 46.19 0.73
N LYS A 120 4.70 46.24 2.02
CA LYS A 120 5.26 45.09 2.76
C LYS A 120 4.26 43.94 2.87
N LYS A 121 2.99 44.23 3.22
CA LYS A 121 1.94 43.20 3.29
C LYS A 121 1.67 42.57 1.93
N LEU A 122 1.65 43.35 0.84
CA LEU A 122 1.46 42.81 -0.51
C LEU A 122 2.55 41.79 -0.89
N ILE A 123 3.81 42.08 -0.54
CA ILE A 123 4.94 41.15 -0.79
C ILE A 123 4.83 39.89 0.08
N GLU A 124 4.42 40.02 1.34
CA GLU A 124 4.21 38.88 2.24
C GLU A 124 3.04 38.00 1.78
N ASP A 125 1.95 38.63 1.31
CA ASP A 125 0.77 37.94 0.76
C ASP A 125 1.13 37.15 -0.51
N GLU A 126 1.90 37.74 -1.42
CA GLU A 126 2.37 37.06 -2.63
C GLU A 126 3.27 35.86 -2.31
N LYS A 127 4.17 36.00 -1.32
CA LYS A 127 5.00 34.89 -0.83
C LYS A 127 4.15 33.78 -0.21
N ALA A 128 3.13 34.13 0.58
CA ALA A 128 2.22 33.17 1.18
C ALA A 128 1.43 32.41 0.11
N ARG A 129 0.87 33.11 -0.89
CA ARG A 129 0.19 32.48 -2.04
C ARG A 129 1.10 31.55 -2.82
N LYS A 130 2.35 31.94 -3.05
CA LYS A 130 3.32 31.09 -3.75
C LYS A 130 3.59 29.80 -2.96
N ARG A 131 3.80 29.89 -1.64
CA ARG A 131 3.97 28.73 -0.77
C ARG A 131 2.74 27.83 -0.76
N LEU A 132 1.54 28.38 -0.65
CA LEU A 132 0.30 27.60 -0.73
C LEU A 132 0.17 26.86 -2.07
N LYS A 133 0.54 27.52 -3.17
CA LYS A 133 0.53 26.89 -4.50
C LYS A 133 1.54 25.74 -4.60
N GLU A 134 2.71 25.88 -3.99
CA GLU A 134 3.71 24.81 -3.91
C GLU A 134 3.19 23.64 -3.05
N MET A 135 2.68 23.92 -1.85
CA MET A 135 2.09 22.89 -0.97
C MET A 135 0.91 22.16 -1.63
N LYS A 136 0.06 22.88 -2.38
CA LYS A 136 -1.03 22.28 -3.15
C LYS A 136 -0.50 21.31 -4.21
N ARG A 137 0.57 21.68 -4.92
CA ARG A 137 1.18 20.81 -5.92
C ARG A 137 1.75 19.56 -5.28
N ASP A 138 2.47 19.71 -4.16
CA ASP A 138 3.04 18.57 -3.43
C ASP A 138 1.95 17.61 -2.96
N ALA A 139 0.81 18.13 -2.49
CA ALA A 139 -0.34 17.31 -2.09
C ALA A 139 -0.98 16.57 -3.28
N VAL A 140 -1.18 17.25 -4.41
CA VAL A 140 -1.72 16.65 -5.65
C VAL A 140 -0.77 15.59 -6.21
N ASP A 141 0.54 15.83 -6.20
CA ASP A 141 1.54 14.88 -6.67
C ASP A 141 1.57 13.63 -5.77
N ALA A 142 1.40 13.80 -4.46
CA ALA A 142 1.28 12.69 -3.51
C ALA A 142 0.00 11.87 -3.75
N GLU A 143 -1.15 12.54 -3.96
CA GLU A 143 -2.40 11.89 -4.33
C GLU A 143 -2.24 11.07 -5.62
N TYR A 144 -1.59 11.63 -6.63
CA TYR A 144 -1.34 10.93 -7.89
C TYR A 144 -0.50 9.66 -7.71
N GLU A 145 0.56 9.71 -6.89
CA GLU A 145 1.37 8.51 -6.61
C GLU A 145 0.57 7.42 -5.87
N VAL A 146 -0.30 7.79 -4.92
CA VAL A 146 -1.23 6.85 -4.27
C VAL A 146 -2.15 6.19 -5.31
N GLN A 147 -2.77 6.99 -6.19
CA GLN A 147 -3.67 6.46 -7.22
C GLN A 147 -2.94 5.53 -8.20
N LYS A 148 -1.72 5.88 -8.59
CA LYS A 148 -0.87 5.08 -9.48
C LYS A 148 -0.49 3.74 -8.85
N LEU A 149 -0.06 3.74 -7.59
CA LEU A 149 0.26 2.51 -6.86
C LEU A 149 -0.99 1.66 -6.65
N SER A 150 -2.13 2.27 -6.30
CA SER A 150 -3.42 1.59 -6.16
C SER A 150 -3.82 0.83 -7.43
N LYS A 151 -3.69 1.48 -8.60
CA LYS A 151 -3.98 0.84 -9.90
C LYS A 151 -3.02 -0.32 -10.19
N LYS A 152 -1.73 -0.18 -9.91
CA LYS A 152 -0.74 -1.26 -10.11
C LYS A 152 -0.97 -2.45 -9.17
N LEU A 153 -1.48 -2.20 -7.98
CA LEU A 153 -1.71 -3.19 -6.94
C LEU A 153 -3.14 -3.74 -6.93
N ALA A 154 -4.01 -3.34 -7.86
CA ALA A 154 -5.43 -3.73 -7.87
C ALA A 154 -5.62 -5.24 -7.74
N ASN A 155 -4.87 -6.04 -8.51
CA ASN A 155 -4.94 -7.51 -8.45
C ASN A 155 -4.37 -8.06 -7.13
N VAL A 156 -3.34 -7.42 -6.59
CA VAL A 156 -2.72 -7.81 -5.30
C VAL A 156 -3.67 -7.53 -4.15
N PHE A 157 -4.40 -6.42 -4.20
CA PHE A 157 -5.45 -6.08 -3.24
C PHE A 157 -6.66 -7.01 -3.30
N ASP A 158 -6.84 -7.68 -4.43
CA ASP A 158 -7.91 -8.64 -4.63
C ASP A 158 -7.48 -10.09 -4.37
N ILE A 159 -6.26 -10.35 -3.90
CA ILE A 159 -5.81 -11.73 -3.62
C ILE A 159 -6.74 -12.40 -2.62
N ALA A 160 -7.24 -13.58 -2.99
CA ALA A 160 -8.07 -14.44 -2.15
C ALA A 160 -7.27 -15.63 -1.60
N ALA A 161 -6.52 -16.29 -2.48
CA ALA A 161 -5.71 -17.45 -2.14
C ALA A 161 -4.40 -17.45 -2.90
N ILE A 162 -3.42 -18.15 -2.34
CA ILE A 162 -2.16 -18.48 -2.99
C ILE A 162 -2.09 -19.98 -3.27
N ARG A 163 -1.53 -20.36 -4.41
CA ARG A 163 -1.14 -21.72 -4.72
C ARG A 163 0.37 -21.82 -4.55
N VAL A 164 0.79 -22.80 -3.77
CA VAL A 164 2.18 -22.99 -3.37
C VAL A 164 2.60 -24.42 -3.67
N PRO A 165 3.75 -24.65 -4.32
CA PRO A 165 4.28 -25.98 -4.54
C PRO A 165 4.62 -26.66 -3.20
N LEU A 166 4.40 -27.97 -3.12
CA LEU A 166 4.77 -28.80 -1.96
C LEU A 166 6.06 -29.60 -2.18
N CYS A 167 6.45 -29.81 -3.44
CA CYS A 167 7.66 -30.51 -3.86
C CYS A 167 8.54 -29.65 -4.77
#